data_AF-A0AAD4W2I0-F1
#
_entry.id   AF-A0AAD4W2I0-F1
#
_cell.length_a   1.000
_cell.length_b   1.000
_cell.length_c   1.000
_cell.angle_alpha   90.00
_cell.angle_beta   90.00
_cell.angle_gamma   90.00
#
_symmetry.space_group_name_H-M   'P 1'
#
loop_
_entity.id
_entity.type
_entity.pdbx_description
1 polymer ?
#
loop_
_entity_poly.entity_id
_entity_poly.type
_entity_poly.pdbx_seq_one_letter_code
_entity_poly.pdbx_strand_id
1 'polypeptide(L)'
;MGGVALRALAPICHGKWQGQFGLSCLGPCQLLPRLDVTAGAEFGGPGAFCLGWALAIHSSKKILSEPNIFPSPLHSLSYTLDCSSVVGGELLFCSSEVVYQPQGDYIELHRKRYGYRPDHFERKRKKEARLVHKRSETAQKALGIKGKMFAKKRYAEKALMKKTLAMHEESSTRRKVDDDVHEGAVPAYLLDRDNTTRAKILNNTIKQKRKEKAGKWEVPLPKVRPVAEDEMFKILRSGKRKTKQWKRMVTKATFVGPGFTRKPPKYERFIRPSGLRFTKAHVTHPELKCTFNLEIIGVKKNPNGQMYTSLGVLTKGTIIEVNVSELGLVTPAGKVVWGKYAQVTNNPENDGCVNAVLLV
;
A
#
# COMPACT_ATOMS: atom_id res chain seq x y z
N MET A 1 11.49 -48.96 -47.53
CA MET A 1 12.90 -49.39 -47.39
C MET A 1 13.65 -48.31 -46.63
N GLY A 2 14.33 -48.69 -45.54
CA GLY A 2 15.12 -47.82 -44.63
C GLY A 2 14.24 -47.07 -43.62
N GLY A 3 14.27 -47.27 -42.29
CA GLY A 3 15.33 -47.79 -41.41
C GLY A 3 15.97 -46.63 -40.65
N VAL A 4 15.25 -46.00 -39.71
CA VAL A 4 15.79 -44.94 -38.84
C VAL A 4 16.30 -45.59 -37.55
N ALA A 5 17.62 -45.81 -37.50
CA ALA A 5 18.32 -46.30 -36.33
C ALA A 5 18.88 -45.14 -35.50
N LEU A 6 18.66 -45.21 -34.19
CA LEU A 6 19.37 -44.43 -33.16
C LEU A 6 20.88 -44.54 -33.34
N ARG A 7 21.60 -43.41 -33.29
CA ARG A 7 22.98 -43.38 -32.78
C ARG A 7 23.21 -42.12 -31.94
N ALA A 8 23.45 -42.38 -30.67
CA ALA A 8 24.05 -41.46 -29.71
C ALA A 8 25.50 -41.18 -30.13
N LEU A 9 25.90 -39.91 -30.02
CA LEU A 9 27.30 -39.49 -30.07
C LEU A 9 27.58 -38.66 -28.82
N ALA A 10 28.31 -39.27 -27.90
CA ALA A 10 28.99 -38.62 -26.79
C ALA A 10 30.41 -38.25 -27.25
N PRO A 11 30.95 -37.08 -26.89
CA PRO A 11 32.39 -36.88 -26.85
C PRO A 11 32.92 -37.13 -25.44
N ILE A 12 33.80 -38.12 -25.33
CA ILE A 12 34.72 -38.32 -24.22
C ILE A 12 35.83 -37.28 -24.36
N CYS A 13 35.94 -36.36 -23.40
CA CYS A 13 37.15 -35.55 -23.21
C CYS A 13 37.68 -35.79 -21.79
N HIS A 14 38.87 -36.37 -21.71
CA HIS A 14 39.72 -36.38 -20.53
C HIS A 14 40.03 -34.95 -20.08
N GLY A 15 39.88 -34.65 -18.79
CA GLY A 15 40.32 -33.39 -18.22
C GLY A 15 40.10 -33.32 -16.71
N LYS A 16 41.18 -33.55 -15.94
CA LYS A 16 41.25 -33.18 -14.51
C LYS A 16 40.96 -31.68 -14.38
N TRP A 17 39.97 -31.32 -13.58
CA TRP A 17 39.76 -29.92 -13.15
C TRP A 17 40.00 -29.81 -11.64
N GLN A 18 41.20 -29.36 -11.29
CA GLN A 18 41.44 -28.66 -10.02
C GLN A 18 41.05 -27.20 -10.24
N GLY A 19 40.03 -26.72 -9.54
CA GLY A 19 39.63 -25.32 -9.55
C GLY A 19 40.31 -24.54 -8.42
N GLN A 20 41.44 -23.90 -8.72
CA GLN A 20 41.89 -22.70 -8.02
C GLN A 20 41.19 -21.51 -8.67
N PHE A 21 40.36 -20.77 -7.93
CA PHE A 21 39.86 -19.47 -8.38
C PHE A 21 40.60 -18.37 -7.64
N GLY A 22 41.45 -17.68 -8.42
CA GLY A 22 42.19 -16.49 -8.04
C GLY A 22 41.32 -15.24 -8.00
N LEU A 23 41.87 -14.24 -7.30
CA LEU A 23 41.35 -12.88 -7.21
C LEU A 23 41.16 -12.27 -8.60
N SER A 24 39.98 -11.69 -8.84
CA SER A 24 39.77 -10.74 -9.92
C SER A 24 39.51 -9.35 -9.33
N CYS A 25 40.45 -8.45 -9.58
CA CYS A 25 40.38 -7.02 -9.35
C CYS A 25 39.19 -6.41 -10.12
N LEU A 26 38.42 -5.54 -9.47
CA LEU A 26 37.50 -4.61 -10.12
C LEU A 26 37.92 -3.18 -9.73
N GLY A 27 38.39 -2.40 -10.70
CA GLY A 27 38.32 -0.93 -10.66
C GLY A 27 37.05 -0.45 -11.39
N PRO A 28 36.78 0.88 -11.54
CA PRO A 28 37.64 2.02 -11.22
C PRO A 28 37.06 3.01 -10.20
N CYS A 29 37.96 3.73 -9.51
CA CYS A 29 37.65 4.93 -8.74
C CYS A 29 37.13 6.04 -9.66
N GLN A 30 35.91 6.51 -9.44
CA GLN A 30 35.45 7.79 -9.97
C GLN A 30 35.79 8.90 -8.98
N LEU A 31 36.64 9.81 -9.44
CA LEU A 31 36.85 11.14 -8.87
C LEU A 31 35.53 11.92 -8.93
N LEU A 32 35.09 12.45 -7.78
CA LEU A 32 34.15 13.55 -7.72
C LEU A 32 34.88 14.83 -7.28
N PRO A 33 34.47 16.00 -7.82
CA PRO A 33 35.30 17.19 -7.87
C PRO A 33 35.43 17.93 -6.53
N ARG A 34 36.58 18.60 -6.40
CA ARG A 34 36.82 19.71 -5.46
C ARG A 34 35.66 20.71 -5.52
N LEU A 35 35.10 21.02 -4.36
CA LEU A 35 34.47 22.32 -4.10
C LEU A 35 35.51 23.16 -3.36
N ASP A 36 36.13 24.07 -4.10
CA ASP A 36 36.80 25.23 -3.52
C ASP A 36 35.73 26.14 -2.92
N VAL A 37 35.83 26.40 -1.61
CA VAL A 37 35.32 27.62 -1.00
C VAL A 37 36.41 28.17 -0.10
N THR A 38 37.31 28.94 -0.70
CA THR A 38 38.02 30.01 -0.02
C THR A 38 37.04 31.17 0.19
N ALA A 39 36.61 31.38 1.42
CA ALA A 39 36.09 32.67 1.88
C ALA A 39 36.41 32.78 3.37
N GLY A 40 37.32 33.70 3.68
CA GLY A 40 37.85 33.91 5.02
C GLY A 40 36.88 34.64 5.94
N ALA A 41 37.13 34.49 7.24
CA ALA A 41 36.94 35.54 8.23
C ALA A 41 37.86 35.23 9.42
N GLU A 42 38.76 36.17 9.69
CA GLU A 42 39.63 36.25 10.86
C GLU A 42 38.79 36.31 12.15
N PHE A 43 39.31 35.77 13.26
CA PHE A 43 39.43 36.47 14.56
C PHE A 43 40.15 35.58 15.57
N GLY A 44 41.01 36.21 16.38
CA GLY A 44 42.09 35.57 17.13
C GLY A 44 41.72 34.88 18.45
N GLY A 45 42.69 34.11 18.95
CA GLY A 45 43.14 34.20 20.35
C GLY A 45 42.57 33.19 21.36
N PRO A 46 43.42 32.61 22.25
CA PRO A 46 43.06 31.51 23.15
C PRO A 46 42.53 32.00 24.50
N GLY A 47 41.57 31.28 25.07
CA GLY A 47 41.05 31.58 26.41
C GLY A 47 40.37 30.37 27.03
N ALA A 48 41.05 29.77 28.00
CA ALA A 48 40.52 28.72 28.87
C ALA A 48 39.35 29.25 29.72
N PHE A 49 38.24 28.52 29.77
CA PHE A 49 37.34 28.54 30.92
C PHE A 49 36.67 27.17 31.08
N CYS A 50 37.09 26.48 32.14
CA CYS A 50 36.33 25.40 32.76
C CYS A 50 35.00 25.97 33.28
N LEU A 51 33.92 25.22 33.08
CA LEU A 51 32.93 24.86 34.11
C LEU A 51 31.88 23.97 33.42
N GLY A 52 31.69 22.78 33.97
CA GLY A 52 30.75 21.81 33.46
C GLY A 52 29.31 22.28 33.57
N TRP A 53 28.40 21.53 32.96
CA TRP A 53 27.11 21.14 33.52
C TRP A 53 26.63 19.90 32.76
N ALA A 54 26.33 18.86 33.53
CA ALA A 54 25.84 17.57 33.06
C ALA A 54 24.41 17.70 32.55
N LEU A 55 24.13 17.18 31.35
CA LEU A 55 22.76 17.00 30.86
C LEU A 55 22.41 15.51 30.87
N ALA A 56 21.57 15.15 31.83
CA ALA A 56 20.93 13.84 31.92
C ALA A 56 19.91 13.68 30.78
N ILE A 57 20.15 12.73 29.88
CA ILE A 57 19.13 12.26 28.92
C ILE A 57 18.56 10.96 29.45
N HIS A 58 17.42 11.07 30.13
CA HIS A 58 16.58 9.94 30.49
C HIS A 58 15.80 9.48 29.27
N SER A 59 15.96 8.18 29.00
CA SER A 59 15.26 7.38 28.00
C SER A 59 13.73 7.47 28.12
N SER A 60 13.05 7.60 26.98
CA SER A 60 11.63 7.30 26.85
C SER A 60 11.31 6.85 25.43
N LYS A 61 11.49 5.53 25.19
CA LYS A 61 10.91 4.80 24.06
C LYS A 61 9.52 4.24 24.45
N LYS A 62 8.52 4.53 23.61
CA LYS A 62 7.22 3.85 23.45
C LYS A 62 6.86 4.04 21.96
N ILE A 63 6.30 3.15 21.15
CA ILE A 63 5.70 1.80 21.22
C ILE A 63 5.66 1.34 19.74
N LEU A 64 6.16 0.16 19.40
CA LEU A 64 5.82 -0.68 18.24
C LEU A 64 6.36 -2.09 18.59
N SER A 65 5.59 -2.94 19.27
CA SER A 65 4.74 -4.00 18.71
C SER A 65 5.49 -5.08 17.91
N GLU A 66 5.94 -6.15 18.58
CA GLU A 66 5.73 -7.54 18.15
C GLU A 66 6.00 -8.52 19.33
N PRO A 67 5.21 -9.61 19.52
CA PRO A 67 5.34 -10.51 20.66
C PRO A 67 5.99 -11.86 20.32
N ASN A 68 6.81 -12.34 21.26
CA ASN A 68 7.27 -13.73 21.46
C ASN A 68 8.31 -14.30 20.49
N ILE A 69 9.58 -14.00 20.78
CA ILE A 69 10.67 -14.95 20.62
C ILE A 69 11.34 -15.07 21.99
N PHE A 70 11.39 -16.30 22.52
CA PHE A 70 12.17 -16.63 23.72
C PHE A 70 13.60 -16.09 23.57
N PRO A 71 14.20 -15.41 24.56
CA PRO A 71 15.61 -15.08 24.47
C PRO A 71 16.38 -16.39 24.67
N SER A 72 16.89 -16.96 23.59
CA SER A 72 18.03 -17.86 23.65
C SER A 72 19.20 -17.05 24.22
N PRO A 73 19.85 -17.49 25.31
CA PRO A 73 21.03 -16.81 25.83
C PRO A 73 22.21 -17.22 24.95
N LEU A 74 22.32 -16.60 23.77
CA LEU A 74 23.63 -16.51 23.12
C LEU A 74 24.27 -15.26 23.71
N HIS A 75 24.94 -15.45 24.83
CA HIS A 75 26.08 -14.59 25.16
C HIS A 75 26.99 -14.62 23.93
N SER A 76 26.96 -13.55 23.14
CA SER A 76 28.08 -13.22 22.28
C SER A 76 29.26 -13.00 23.22
N LEU A 77 30.14 -14.00 23.33
CA LEU A 77 31.47 -13.78 23.88
C LEU A 77 32.19 -12.82 22.93
N SER A 78 32.08 -11.53 23.22
CA SER A 78 32.98 -10.52 22.70
C SER A 78 34.31 -10.70 23.43
N TYR A 79 35.19 -11.53 22.89
CA TYR A 79 36.59 -11.46 23.24
C TYR A 79 37.19 -10.28 22.47
N THR A 80 37.46 -9.18 23.17
CA THR A 80 38.39 -8.16 22.71
C THR A 80 39.79 -8.76 22.74
N LEU A 81 40.31 -9.16 21.59
CA LEU A 81 41.73 -9.39 21.43
C LEU A 81 42.40 -8.02 21.31
N ASP A 82 42.98 -7.53 22.41
CA ASP A 82 43.87 -6.38 22.38
C ASP A 82 45.19 -6.78 21.70
N CYS A 83 45.24 -6.65 20.37
CA CYS A 83 46.49 -6.62 19.62
C CYS A 83 46.90 -5.15 19.42
N SER A 84 47.57 -4.59 20.42
CA SER A 84 48.32 -3.34 20.25
C SER A 84 49.70 -3.68 19.72
N SER A 85 49.89 -3.63 18.39
CA SER A 85 51.24 -3.57 17.80
C SER A 85 51.41 -2.20 17.13
N VAL A 86 52.24 -1.36 17.73
CA VAL A 86 52.66 -0.06 17.19
C VAL A 86 53.74 -0.31 16.14
N VAL A 87 53.45 0.02 14.88
CA VAL A 87 54.50 0.32 13.90
C VAL A 87 54.10 1.62 13.22
N GLY A 88 54.88 2.69 13.46
CA GLY A 88 54.82 3.90 12.64
C GLY A 88 53.74 4.94 12.98
N GLY A 89 53.33 5.08 14.25
CA GLY A 89 52.74 6.34 14.73
C GLY A 89 51.31 6.70 14.29
N GLU A 90 50.52 5.78 13.74
CA GLU A 90 49.07 5.98 13.55
C GLU A 90 48.26 4.89 14.27
N LEU A 91 47.34 5.35 15.13
CA LEU A 91 46.43 4.49 15.89
C LEU A 91 45.18 4.24 15.04
N LEU A 92 45.23 3.19 14.22
CA LEU A 92 44.08 2.78 13.39
C LEU A 92 43.01 2.14 14.28
N PHE A 93 41.94 2.89 14.56
CA PHE A 93 40.73 2.36 15.16
C PHE A 93 39.98 1.53 14.11
N CYS A 94 40.30 0.24 14.02
CA CYS A 94 39.58 -0.70 13.16
C CYS A 94 38.32 -1.19 13.90
N SER A 95 37.28 -0.35 13.94
CA SER A 95 35.94 -0.80 14.33
C SER A 95 35.32 -1.60 13.19
N SER A 96 35.78 -2.85 13.02
CA SER A 96 35.07 -3.84 12.23
C SER A 96 34.32 -4.77 13.19
N GLU A 97 33.04 -4.47 13.43
CA GLU A 97 32.13 -5.48 13.94
C GLU A 97 31.96 -6.55 12.85
N VAL A 98 32.85 -7.56 12.86
CA VAL A 98 32.73 -8.72 11.98
C VAL A 98 31.59 -9.59 12.52
N VAL A 99 30.39 -9.42 11.96
CA VAL A 99 29.27 -10.34 12.20
C VAL A 99 29.64 -11.68 11.57
N TYR A 100 30.14 -12.62 12.37
CA TYR A 100 30.30 -14.02 11.97
C TYR A 100 28.90 -14.63 11.79
N GLN A 101 28.37 -14.55 10.57
CA GLN A 101 27.21 -15.36 10.20
C GLN A 101 27.66 -16.82 10.06
N PRO A 102 26.98 -17.77 10.71
CA PRO A 102 27.33 -19.18 10.59
C PRO A 102 27.15 -19.63 9.14
N GLN A 103 28.16 -20.32 8.60
CA GLN A 103 28.19 -20.73 7.19
C GLN A 103 27.26 -21.93 6.93
N GLY A 104 26.37 -21.79 5.95
CA GLY A 104 25.52 -22.85 5.40
C GLY A 104 24.42 -23.39 6.33
N ASP A 105 23.82 -24.53 5.97
CA ASP A 105 22.76 -25.18 6.74
C ASP A 105 23.31 -26.07 7.88
N TYR A 106 24.12 -25.47 8.75
CA TYR A 106 24.82 -26.18 9.84
C TYR A 106 23.87 -26.92 10.79
N ILE A 107 22.63 -26.47 10.99
CA ILE A 107 21.60 -27.15 11.81
C ILE A 107 21.13 -28.44 11.16
N GLU A 108 20.89 -28.44 9.85
CA GLU A 108 20.50 -29.64 9.12
C GLU A 108 21.67 -30.63 9.03
N LEU A 109 22.88 -30.12 8.78
CA LEU A 109 24.11 -30.93 8.80
C LEU A 109 24.32 -31.58 10.17
N HIS A 110 24.11 -30.83 11.26
CA HIS A 110 24.18 -31.38 12.61
C HIS A 110 23.13 -32.47 12.84
N ARG A 111 21.88 -32.28 12.37
CA ARG A 111 20.83 -33.30 12.45
C ARG A 111 21.15 -34.54 11.60
N LYS A 112 21.81 -34.40 10.45
CA LYS A 112 22.26 -35.53 9.62
C LYS A 112 23.39 -36.32 10.29
N ARG A 113 24.33 -35.64 10.97
CA ARG A 113 25.48 -36.26 11.64
C ARG A 113 25.13 -36.89 12.99
N TYR A 114 24.39 -36.18 13.82
CA TYR A 114 24.14 -36.55 15.22
C TYR A 114 22.67 -36.90 15.50
N GLY A 115 21.80 -36.80 14.50
CA GLY A 115 20.38 -37.11 14.64
C GLY A 115 19.59 -36.02 15.37
N TYR A 116 18.38 -36.39 15.77
CA TYR A 116 17.54 -35.59 16.65
C TYR A 116 17.78 -35.98 18.11
N ARG A 117 17.38 -35.11 19.02
CA ARG A 117 17.29 -35.46 20.45
C ARG A 117 16.44 -36.75 20.60
N PRO A 118 16.85 -37.74 21.42
CA PRO A 118 16.16 -39.04 21.50
C PRO A 118 14.64 -38.96 21.77
N ASP A 119 14.20 -37.98 22.56
CA ASP A 119 12.79 -37.78 22.93
C ASP A 119 12.00 -36.84 21.98
N HIS A 120 12.61 -36.38 20.88
CA HIS A 120 12.03 -35.39 19.98
C HIS A 120 10.72 -35.87 19.35
N PHE A 121 10.71 -37.08 18.78
CA PHE A 121 9.54 -37.63 18.10
C PHE A 121 8.41 -37.95 19.06
N GLU A 122 8.73 -38.43 20.27
CA GLU A 122 7.74 -38.66 21.31
C GLU A 122 7.07 -37.36 21.77
N ARG A 123 7.88 -36.30 21.98
CA ARG A 123 7.37 -34.98 22.35
C ARG A 123 6.50 -34.39 21.25
N LYS A 124 6.90 -34.51 19.98
CA LYS A 124 6.14 -34.03 18.83
C LYS A 124 4.79 -34.74 18.73
N ARG A 125 4.78 -36.08 18.78
CA ARG A 125 3.55 -36.90 18.79
C ARG A 125 2.62 -36.50 19.94
N LYS A 126 3.14 -36.42 21.17
CA LYS A 126 2.36 -36.01 22.35
C LYS A 126 1.87 -34.56 22.24
N LYS A 127 2.60 -33.67 21.56
CA LYS A 127 2.17 -32.28 21.34
C LYS A 127 1.00 -32.26 20.37
N GLU A 128 1.10 -32.92 19.22
CA GLU A 128 0.07 -32.99 18.18
C GLU A 128 -1.24 -33.58 18.71
N ALA A 129 -1.18 -34.70 19.44
CA ALA A 129 -2.35 -35.30 20.07
C ALA A 129 -3.04 -34.33 21.06
N ARG A 130 -2.27 -33.59 21.87
CA ARG A 130 -2.80 -32.61 22.84
C ARG A 130 -3.35 -31.34 22.19
N LEU A 131 -3.01 -31.04 20.93
CA LEU A 131 -3.47 -29.82 20.27
C LEU A 131 -4.99 -29.78 20.14
N VAL A 132 -5.66 -30.92 19.95
CA VAL A 132 -7.12 -30.97 19.82
C VAL A 132 -7.81 -30.46 21.10
N HIS A 133 -7.41 -30.98 22.26
CA HIS A 133 -7.94 -30.53 23.55
C HIS A 133 -7.56 -29.08 23.85
N LYS A 134 -6.29 -28.71 23.64
CA LYS A 134 -5.83 -27.33 23.84
C LYS A 134 -6.60 -26.33 22.98
N ARG A 135 -6.95 -26.69 21.74
CA ARG A 135 -7.76 -25.84 20.84
C ARG A 135 -9.19 -25.66 21.36
N SER A 136 -9.80 -26.74 21.84
CA SER A 136 -11.15 -26.67 22.45
C SER A 136 -11.14 -25.83 23.73
N GLU A 137 -10.14 -26.06 24.58
CA GLU A 137 -9.93 -25.31 25.82
C GLU A 137 -9.71 -23.82 25.54
N THR A 138 -8.85 -23.47 24.57
CA THR A 138 -8.64 -22.08 24.19
C THR A 138 -9.89 -21.45 23.59
N ALA A 139 -10.72 -22.20 22.87
CA ALA A 139 -12.00 -21.70 22.38
C ALA A 139 -12.95 -21.29 23.52
N GLN A 140 -13.01 -22.09 24.58
CA GLN A 140 -13.90 -21.86 25.73
C GLN A 140 -13.36 -20.81 26.70
N LYS A 141 -12.04 -20.79 26.94
CA LYS A 141 -11.40 -19.94 27.96
C LYS A 141 -10.91 -18.61 27.43
N ALA A 142 -10.72 -18.43 26.12
CA ALA A 142 -10.20 -17.16 25.59
C ALA A 142 -11.26 -16.05 25.62
N LEU A 143 -11.02 -15.05 26.47
CA LEU A 143 -11.92 -13.91 26.65
C LEU A 143 -11.55 -12.72 25.75
N GLY A 144 -12.54 -11.86 25.47
CA GLY A 144 -12.35 -10.58 24.78
C GLY A 144 -11.81 -10.69 23.35
N ILE A 145 -10.86 -9.82 23.00
CA ILE A 145 -10.28 -9.74 21.65
C ILE A 145 -9.55 -11.05 21.28
N LYS A 146 -8.92 -11.72 22.25
CA LYS A 146 -8.20 -12.99 22.02
C LYS A 146 -9.16 -14.09 21.56
N GLY A 147 -10.34 -14.20 22.18
CA GLY A 147 -11.39 -15.12 21.75
C GLY A 147 -11.91 -14.81 20.34
N LYS A 148 -12.17 -13.53 20.04
CA LYS A 148 -12.61 -13.09 18.70
C LYS A 148 -11.59 -13.40 17.61
N MET A 149 -10.30 -13.12 17.86
CA MET A 149 -9.22 -13.45 16.91
C MET A 149 -9.09 -14.96 16.71
N PHE A 150 -9.21 -15.74 17.78
CA PHE A 150 -9.17 -17.19 17.70
C PHE A 150 -10.32 -17.74 16.84
N ALA A 151 -11.55 -17.28 17.08
CA ALA A 151 -12.71 -17.68 16.28
C ALA A 151 -12.56 -17.30 14.80
N LYS A 152 -12.06 -16.09 14.49
CA LYS A 152 -11.80 -15.63 13.12
C LYS A 152 -10.77 -16.52 12.41
N LYS A 153 -9.66 -16.86 13.08
CA LYS A 153 -8.65 -17.78 12.54
C LYS A 153 -9.26 -19.15 12.25
N ARG A 154 -10.05 -19.71 13.19
CA ARG A 154 -10.70 -21.02 13.02
C ARG A 154 -11.73 -21.02 11.89
N TYR A 155 -12.45 -19.93 11.68
CA TYR A 155 -13.36 -19.80 10.55
C TYR A 155 -12.61 -19.83 9.22
N ALA A 156 -11.50 -19.09 9.11
CA ALA A 156 -10.66 -19.08 7.91
C ALA A 156 -10.06 -20.47 7.61
N GLU A 157 -9.54 -21.17 8.63
CA GLU A 157 -9.02 -22.53 8.49
C GLU A 157 -10.10 -23.52 8.01
N LYS A 158 -11.31 -23.45 8.57
CA LYS A 158 -12.44 -24.29 8.13
C LYS A 158 -12.85 -23.97 6.68
N ALA A 159 -12.91 -22.69 6.32
CA ALA A 159 -13.26 -22.27 4.97
C ALA A 159 -12.22 -22.72 3.94
N LEU A 160 -10.92 -22.63 4.27
CA LEU A 160 -9.83 -23.13 3.45
C LEU A 160 -9.96 -24.65 3.26
N MET A 161 -10.10 -25.41 4.35
CA MET A 161 -10.22 -26.88 4.28
C MET A 161 -11.45 -27.32 3.48
N LYS A 162 -12.58 -26.63 3.60
CA LYS A 162 -13.77 -26.91 2.79
C LYS A 162 -13.50 -26.69 1.29
N LYS A 163 -12.81 -25.60 0.93
CA LYS A 163 -12.43 -25.33 -0.47
C LYS A 163 -11.45 -26.38 -1.00
N THR A 164 -10.48 -26.82 -0.20
CA THR A 164 -9.52 -27.85 -0.64
C THR A 164 -10.17 -29.21 -0.82
N LEU A 165 -11.12 -29.57 0.05
CA LEU A 165 -11.90 -30.80 -0.10
C LEU A 165 -12.78 -30.73 -1.35
N ALA A 166 -13.50 -29.61 -1.56
CA ALA A 166 -14.30 -29.42 -2.76
C ALA A 166 -13.46 -29.51 -4.06
N MET A 167 -12.31 -28.84 -4.12
CA MET A 167 -11.40 -28.94 -5.26
C MET A 167 -10.89 -30.38 -5.47
N HIS A 168 -10.61 -31.11 -4.39
CA HIS A 168 -10.18 -32.51 -4.48
C HIS A 168 -11.33 -33.41 -4.98
N GLU A 169 -12.54 -33.23 -4.47
CA GLU A 169 -13.74 -33.98 -4.90
C GLU A 169 -14.07 -33.70 -6.38
N GLU A 170 -14.03 -32.44 -6.81
CA GLU A 170 -14.23 -32.01 -8.20
C GLU A 170 -13.14 -32.54 -9.13
N SER A 171 -11.87 -32.51 -8.73
CA SER A 171 -10.78 -33.07 -9.55
C SER A 171 -10.86 -34.60 -9.68
N SER A 172 -11.34 -35.29 -8.64
CA SER A 172 -11.56 -36.75 -8.68
C SER A 172 -12.72 -37.14 -9.58
N THR A 173 -13.73 -36.27 -9.73
CA THR A 173 -14.88 -36.49 -10.60
C THR A 173 -14.67 -35.74 -11.91
N ARG A 174 -13.99 -36.34 -12.89
CA ARG A 174 -13.97 -35.82 -14.27
C ARG A 174 -15.37 -35.93 -14.89
N ARG A 175 -16.24 -34.95 -14.65
CA ARG A 175 -17.46 -34.80 -15.45
C ARG A 175 -17.03 -34.41 -16.86
N LYS A 176 -17.48 -35.15 -17.86
CA LYS A 176 -17.45 -34.64 -19.24
C LYS A 176 -18.31 -33.38 -19.23
N VAL A 177 -17.74 -32.28 -19.70
CA VAL A 177 -18.50 -31.05 -19.91
C VAL A 177 -19.50 -31.40 -21.02
N ASP A 178 -20.81 -31.30 -20.76
CA ASP A 178 -21.80 -31.38 -21.82
C ASP A 178 -21.61 -30.16 -22.73
N ASP A 179 -21.49 -30.41 -24.04
CA ASP A 179 -21.22 -29.43 -25.10
C ASP A 179 -22.42 -28.51 -25.39
N ASP A 180 -23.15 -28.08 -24.37
CA ASP A 180 -24.13 -27.01 -24.56
C ASP A 180 -23.38 -25.68 -24.63
N VAL A 181 -23.42 -25.08 -25.82
CA VAL A 181 -22.79 -23.80 -26.16
C VAL A 181 -23.39 -22.72 -25.26
N HIS A 182 -22.68 -22.36 -24.19
CA HIS A 182 -23.11 -21.31 -23.27
C HIS A 182 -23.18 -19.97 -24.03
N GLU A 183 -24.26 -19.20 -23.86
CA GLU A 183 -24.44 -17.86 -24.44
C GLU A 183 -23.30 -16.92 -24.00
N GLY A 184 -22.24 -16.86 -24.81
CA GLY A 184 -20.94 -16.29 -24.41
C GLY A 184 -19.73 -16.96 -25.06
N ALA A 185 -19.93 -17.98 -25.91
CA ALA A 185 -18.88 -18.56 -26.73
C ALA A 185 -18.21 -17.51 -27.62
N VAL A 186 -16.96 -17.20 -27.29
CA VAL A 186 -16.11 -16.26 -28.00
C VAL A 186 -15.09 -17.07 -28.80
N PRO A 187 -14.77 -16.70 -30.05
CA PRO A 187 -13.77 -17.41 -30.85
C PRO A 187 -12.42 -17.55 -30.11
N ALA A 188 -11.68 -18.64 -30.35
CA ALA A 188 -10.48 -18.98 -29.59
C ALA A 188 -9.42 -17.85 -29.49
N TYR A 189 -9.32 -16.99 -30.51
CA TYR A 189 -8.42 -15.84 -30.56
C TYR A 189 -8.85 -14.62 -29.72
N LEU A 190 -10.01 -14.69 -29.05
CA LEU A 190 -10.60 -13.66 -28.19
C LEU A 190 -10.85 -14.17 -26.76
N LEU A 191 -10.47 -15.42 -26.42
CA LEU A 191 -10.67 -16.02 -25.09
C LEU A 191 -9.76 -15.43 -24.01
N ASP A 192 -8.51 -15.10 -24.34
CA ASP A 192 -7.48 -14.60 -23.40
C ASP A 192 -7.34 -13.07 -23.39
N ARG A 193 -8.18 -12.37 -24.16
CA ARG A 193 -8.23 -10.90 -24.16
C ARG A 193 -9.42 -10.50 -23.30
N ASP A 194 -9.17 -9.76 -22.21
CA ASP A 194 -10.23 -9.04 -21.51
C ASP A 194 -10.98 -8.20 -22.55
N ASN A 195 -12.20 -8.63 -22.86
CA ASN A 195 -12.97 -8.09 -23.96
C ASN A 195 -13.24 -6.59 -23.75
N THR A 196 -12.44 -5.75 -24.39
CA THR A 196 -12.78 -4.36 -24.73
C THR A 196 -13.77 -4.33 -25.91
N THR A 197 -14.72 -5.27 -25.97
CA THR A 197 -15.81 -5.28 -26.97
C THR A 197 -16.92 -4.27 -26.64
N ARG A 198 -16.58 -3.18 -25.94
CA ARG A 198 -17.52 -2.09 -25.67
C ARG A 198 -17.72 -1.18 -26.87
N ALA A 199 -16.77 -1.05 -27.79
CA ALA A 199 -16.89 -0.06 -28.87
C ALA A 199 -18.10 -0.26 -29.81
N LYS A 200 -18.48 -1.51 -30.12
CA LYS A 200 -19.66 -1.80 -30.96
C LYS A 200 -20.99 -1.77 -30.17
N ILE A 201 -20.99 -2.21 -28.91
CA ILE A 201 -22.16 -2.12 -28.03
C ILE A 201 -22.44 -0.65 -27.67
N LEU A 202 -21.39 0.17 -27.52
CA LEU A 202 -21.49 1.64 -27.34
C LEU A 202 -22.21 2.30 -28.53
N ASN A 203 -21.94 1.89 -29.77
CA ASN A 203 -22.60 2.49 -30.93
C ASN A 203 -24.10 2.15 -31.04
N ASN A 204 -24.52 0.95 -30.65
CA ASN A 204 -25.94 0.57 -30.63
C ASN A 204 -26.68 1.11 -29.38
N THR A 205 -26.02 1.16 -28.23
CA THR A 205 -26.53 1.83 -27.04
C THR A 205 -26.60 3.35 -27.20
N ILE A 206 -25.71 4.01 -27.95
CA ILE A 206 -25.85 5.43 -28.33
C ILE A 206 -27.11 5.65 -29.17
N LYS A 207 -27.44 4.72 -30.08
CA LYS A 207 -28.69 4.77 -30.87
C LYS A 207 -29.93 4.55 -30.00
N GLN A 208 -29.87 3.68 -28.99
CA GLN A 208 -30.93 3.50 -27.98
C GLN A 208 -31.03 4.71 -27.03
N LYS A 209 -29.92 5.23 -26.48
CA LYS A 209 -29.82 6.46 -25.66
C LYS A 209 -30.35 7.72 -26.39
N ARG A 210 -30.21 7.79 -27.72
CA ARG A 210 -30.82 8.85 -28.55
C ARG A 210 -32.35 8.72 -28.64
N LYS A 211 -32.89 7.49 -28.60
CA LYS A 211 -34.34 7.20 -28.55
C LYS A 211 -34.92 7.34 -27.14
N GLU A 212 -34.13 7.09 -26.10
CA GLU A 212 -34.49 7.25 -24.68
C GLU A 212 -34.31 8.68 -24.13
N LYS A 213 -34.08 9.69 -24.99
CA LYS A 213 -33.73 11.08 -24.61
C LYS A 213 -34.67 11.77 -23.60
N ALA A 214 -35.86 11.24 -23.35
CA ALA A 214 -36.83 11.75 -22.38
C ALA A 214 -36.94 10.91 -21.08
N GLY A 215 -36.24 9.77 -20.96
CA GLY A 215 -36.39 8.82 -19.86
C GLY A 215 -35.23 8.82 -18.88
N LYS A 216 -35.40 9.53 -17.75
CA LYS A 216 -34.73 9.27 -16.46
C LYS A 216 -33.20 9.10 -16.50
N TRP A 217 -32.47 10.19 -16.80
CA TRP A 217 -31.04 10.26 -16.50
C TRP A 217 -30.84 10.45 -14.99
N GLU A 218 -30.94 9.35 -14.24
CA GLU A 218 -30.70 9.36 -12.81
C GLU A 218 -29.21 9.20 -12.51
N VAL A 219 -28.73 10.05 -11.62
CA VAL A 219 -27.37 9.98 -11.08
C VAL A 219 -27.32 8.79 -10.08
N PRO A 220 -26.20 8.03 -9.95
CA PRO A 220 -26.14 6.83 -9.12
C PRO A 220 -26.64 6.99 -7.68
N LEU A 221 -26.43 8.17 -7.07
CA LEU A 221 -27.02 8.57 -5.80
C LEU A 221 -27.97 9.76 -6.02
N PRO A 222 -29.28 9.54 -6.24
CA PRO A 222 -30.22 10.62 -6.51
C PRO A 222 -30.59 11.39 -5.24
N LYS A 223 -30.75 10.69 -4.11
CA LYS A 223 -31.10 11.27 -2.81
C LYS A 223 -30.01 10.97 -1.81
N VAL A 224 -29.44 12.03 -1.23
CA VAL A 224 -28.45 11.95 -0.16
C VAL A 224 -29.09 12.44 1.14
N ARG A 225 -28.58 11.96 2.27
CA ARG A 225 -28.93 12.50 3.58
C ARG A 225 -28.68 14.03 3.59
N PRO A 226 -29.68 14.85 3.95
CA PRO A 226 -29.45 16.27 4.14
C PRO A 226 -28.50 16.48 5.32
N VAL A 227 -27.50 17.34 5.13
CA VAL A 227 -26.53 17.68 6.17
C VAL A 227 -26.95 18.99 6.82
N ALA A 228 -26.97 19.01 8.16
CA ALA A 228 -27.30 20.20 8.92
C ALA A 228 -26.12 21.20 8.95
N GLU A 229 -26.42 22.50 9.07
CA GLU A 229 -25.40 23.56 8.92
C GLU A 229 -24.36 23.56 10.06
N ASP A 230 -24.79 23.18 11.25
CA ASP A 230 -23.98 22.96 12.45
C ASP A 230 -22.97 21.81 12.30
N GLU A 231 -23.29 20.77 11.52
CA GLU A 231 -22.34 19.70 11.17
C GLU A 231 -21.27 20.20 10.17
N MET A 232 -21.65 21.08 9.23
CA MET A 232 -20.75 21.60 8.20
C MET A 232 -19.84 22.73 8.69
N PHE A 233 -20.34 23.56 9.63
CA PHE A 233 -19.65 24.73 10.09
C PHE A 233 -19.39 24.71 11.60
N LYS A 234 -18.11 24.71 11.95
CA LYS A 234 -17.67 24.98 13.32
C LYS A 234 -17.60 26.47 13.59
N ILE A 235 -18.23 26.92 14.67
CA ILE A 235 -18.16 28.32 15.12
C ILE A 235 -16.76 28.63 15.64
N LEU A 236 -16.16 29.73 15.16
CA LEU A 236 -14.89 30.24 15.68
C LEU A 236 -15.10 31.52 16.47
N ARG A 237 -14.61 31.52 17.72
CA ARG A 237 -14.61 32.67 18.63
C ARG A 237 -13.33 33.50 18.45
N SER A 238 -13.47 34.82 18.39
CA SER A 238 -12.35 35.77 18.16
C SER A 238 -12.27 36.84 19.27
N GLY A 239 -11.08 37.45 19.41
CA GLY A 239 -10.75 38.45 20.43
C GLY A 239 -10.24 37.84 21.75
N LYS A 240 -9.59 38.66 22.58
CA LYS A 240 -8.99 38.22 23.87
C LYS A 240 -10.01 37.54 24.80
N ARG A 241 -11.23 38.10 24.87
CA ARG A 241 -12.36 37.55 25.66
C ARG A 241 -13.24 36.55 24.89
N LYS A 242 -12.93 36.22 23.63
CA LYS A 242 -13.65 35.22 22.79
C LYS A 242 -15.17 35.44 22.64
N THR A 243 -15.65 36.68 22.77
CA THR A 243 -17.09 37.00 22.70
C THR A 243 -17.65 37.02 21.27
N LYS A 244 -16.80 37.32 20.28
CA LYS A 244 -17.23 37.50 18.88
C LYS A 244 -17.24 36.16 18.12
N GLN A 245 -18.40 35.76 17.58
CA GLN A 245 -18.67 34.45 16.96
C GLN A 245 -19.07 34.52 15.48
N TRP A 246 -18.55 35.49 14.72
CA TRP A 246 -18.97 35.73 13.33
C TRP A 246 -18.29 34.80 12.31
N LYS A 247 -17.14 34.21 12.68
CA LYS A 247 -16.36 33.30 11.82
C LYS A 247 -16.91 31.87 11.86
N ARG A 248 -16.79 31.17 10.73
CA ARG A 248 -17.22 29.78 10.52
C ARG A 248 -16.09 29.01 9.86
N MET A 249 -15.69 27.89 10.43
CA MET A 249 -14.73 26.97 9.84
C MET A 249 -15.48 25.81 9.19
N VAL A 250 -15.15 25.49 7.94
CA VAL A 250 -15.67 24.31 7.25
C VAL A 250 -15.00 23.07 7.81
N THR A 251 -15.79 22.09 8.25
CA THR A 251 -15.34 20.80 8.80
C THR A 251 -15.26 19.70 7.76
N LYS A 252 -15.99 19.85 6.64
CA LYS A 252 -16.04 18.90 5.54
C LYS A 252 -14.87 19.10 4.57
N ALA A 253 -14.62 18.08 3.76
CA ALA A 253 -13.66 18.15 2.66
C ALA A 253 -14.03 19.28 1.68
N THR A 254 -13.02 19.95 1.13
CA THR A 254 -13.22 21.05 0.19
C THR A 254 -12.32 20.91 -1.02
N PHE A 255 -12.82 21.28 -2.18
CA PHE A 255 -12.04 21.57 -3.35
C PHE A 255 -11.79 23.07 -3.41
N VAL A 256 -10.56 23.43 -3.70
CA VAL A 256 -10.11 24.80 -3.85
C VAL A 256 -9.28 24.85 -5.12
N GLY A 257 -9.68 25.69 -6.08
CA GLY A 257 -8.99 25.79 -7.37
C GLY A 257 -7.52 26.23 -7.21
N PRO A 258 -6.67 25.96 -8.21
CA PRO A 258 -5.23 26.19 -8.15
C PRO A 258 -4.83 27.65 -7.94
N GLY A 259 -5.67 28.60 -8.36
CA GLY A 259 -5.45 30.05 -8.17
C GLY A 259 -5.96 30.63 -6.84
N PHE A 260 -6.21 29.81 -5.82
CA PHE A 260 -6.80 30.31 -4.58
C PHE A 260 -5.80 31.03 -3.67
N THR A 261 -6.02 32.32 -3.50
CA THR A 261 -5.38 33.14 -2.46
C THR A 261 -6.32 33.33 -1.28
N ARG A 262 -5.80 33.25 -0.05
CA ARG A 262 -6.60 33.49 1.14
C ARG A 262 -6.90 34.98 1.27
N LYS A 263 -8.16 35.31 1.61
CA LYS A 263 -8.54 36.68 1.95
C LYS A 263 -7.90 37.09 3.28
N PRO A 264 -7.64 38.39 3.51
CA PRO A 264 -7.13 38.86 4.79
C PRO A 264 -8.02 38.40 5.96
N PRO A 265 -7.46 38.05 7.14
CA PRO A 265 -8.22 37.46 8.24
C PRO A 265 -9.38 38.31 8.76
N LYS A 266 -9.37 39.63 8.52
CA LYS A 266 -10.46 40.54 8.90
C LYS A 266 -11.70 40.39 8.01
N TYR A 267 -11.53 40.02 6.75
CA TYR A 267 -12.62 39.89 5.76
C TYR A 267 -13.04 38.43 5.50
N GLU A 268 -12.24 37.45 5.94
CA GLU A 268 -12.55 36.02 5.83
C GLU A 268 -13.55 35.58 6.92
N ARG A 269 -14.81 35.36 6.53
CA ARG A 269 -15.85 34.79 7.40
C ARG A 269 -15.85 33.26 7.38
N PHE A 270 -15.84 32.66 6.20
CA PHE A 270 -15.80 31.21 5.98
C PHE A 270 -14.36 30.75 5.75
N ILE A 271 -13.86 29.94 6.68
CA ILE A 271 -12.49 29.43 6.67
C ILE A 271 -12.50 28.00 6.15
N ARG A 272 -11.76 27.77 5.06
CA ARG A 272 -11.50 26.42 4.51
C ARG A 272 -10.09 26.00 4.89
N PRO A 273 -9.88 25.12 5.88
CA PRO A 273 -8.54 24.76 6.36
C PRO A 273 -7.77 23.98 5.30
N SER A 274 -6.45 24.20 5.19
CA SER A 274 -5.62 23.57 4.15
C SER A 274 -5.59 22.04 4.24
N GLY A 275 -5.65 21.47 5.45
CA GLY A 275 -5.65 20.01 5.64
C GLY A 275 -6.91 19.29 5.14
N LEU A 276 -7.98 20.02 4.84
CA LEU A 276 -9.21 19.47 4.25
C LEU A 276 -9.36 19.84 2.77
N ARG A 277 -8.31 20.36 2.13
CA ARG A 277 -8.33 20.72 0.71
C ARG A 277 -7.83 19.57 -0.14
N PHE A 278 -8.69 19.03 -0.98
CA PHE A 278 -8.36 17.99 -1.94
C PHE A 278 -8.24 18.58 -3.34
N THR A 279 -7.24 18.13 -4.09
CA THR A 279 -7.03 18.50 -5.50
C THR A 279 -7.31 17.34 -6.45
N LYS A 280 -7.25 16.10 -5.96
CA LYS A 280 -7.46 14.88 -6.74
C LYS A 280 -8.59 14.04 -6.16
N ALA A 281 -9.18 13.18 -7.00
CA ALA A 281 -10.20 12.22 -6.64
C ALA A 281 -9.89 10.84 -7.22
N HIS A 282 -10.21 9.79 -6.47
CA HIS A 282 -10.22 8.43 -6.96
C HIS A 282 -11.53 8.15 -7.68
N VAL A 283 -11.46 8.16 -9.00
CA VAL A 283 -12.62 8.09 -9.88
C VAL A 283 -12.71 6.70 -10.49
N THR A 284 -13.85 6.05 -10.33
CA THR A 284 -14.12 4.72 -10.89
C THR A 284 -14.94 4.84 -12.17
N HIS A 285 -14.55 4.10 -13.21
CA HIS A 285 -15.34 3.99 -14.44
C HIS A 285 -16.26 2.77 -14.33
N PRO A 286 -17.60 2.93 -14.31
CA PRO A 286 -18.52 1.82 -14.05
C PRO A 286 -18.43 0.72 -15.11
N GLU A 287 -18.18 1.08 -16.37
CA GLU A 287 -17.97 0.08 -17.42
C GLU A 287 -16.60 -0.60 -17.24
N LEU A 288 -15.47 0.11 -17.38
CA LEU A 288 -14.13 -0.48 -17.33
C LEU A 288 -13.79 -1.19 -16.01
N LYS A 289 -14.48 -0.89 -14.91
CA LYS A 289 -14.17 -1.39 -13.56
C LYS A 289 -12.74 -1.06 -13.11
N CYS A 290 -12.13 -0.05 -13.75
CA CYS A 290 -10.84 0.50 -13.38
C CYS A 290 -11.02 1.80 -12.57
N THR A 291 -10.03 2.10 -11.75
CA THR A 291 -10.00 3.30 -10.90
C THR A 291 -8.82 4.19 -11.29
N PHE A 292 -9.05 5.49 -11.38
CA PHE A 292 -8.06 6.49 -11.79
C PHE A 292 -7.92 7.58 -10.72
N ASN A 293 -6.72 8.11 -10.53
CA ASN A 293 -6.47 9.21 -9.60
C ASN A 293 -6.46 10.55 -10.36
N LEU A 294 -7.65 11.07 -10.65
CA LEU A 294 -7.84 12.19 -11.55
C LEU A 294 -7.88 13.52 -10.79
N GLU A 295 -7.42 14.58 -11.45
CA GLU A 295 -7.47 15.93 -10.91
C GLU A 295 -8.89 16.50 -10.95
N ILE A 296 -9.31 17.13 -9.85
CA ILE A 296 -10.58 17.82 -9.77
C ILE A 296 -10.41 19.19 -10.44
N ILE A 297 -11.25 19.49 -11.41
CA ILE A 297 -11.29 20.79 -12.08
C ILE A 297 -12.19 21.75 -11.30
N GLY A 298 -13.34 21.25 -10.83
CA GLY A 298 -14.35 22.09 -10.20
C GLY A 298 -15.45 21.29 -9.51
N VAL A 299 -16.21 21.99 -8.67
CA VAL A 299 -17.43 21.48 -8.05
C VAL A 299 -18.61 22.11 -8.77
N LYS A 300 -19.53 21.28 -9.28
CA LYS A 300 -20.66 21.75 -10.09
C LYS A 300 -21.95 21.83 -9.33
N LYS A 301 -22.24 20.80 -8.52
CA LYS A 301 -23.47 20.75 -7.74
C LYS A 301 -23.27 20.02 -6.43
N ASN A 302 -23.55 20.68 -5.32
CA ASN A 302 -23.71 20.03 -4.03
C ASN A 302 -25.21 19.82 -3.75
N PRO A 303 -25.65 18.61 -3.35
CA PRO A 303 -27.06 18.34 -3.05
C PRO A 303 -27.62 19.16 -1.88
N ASN A 304 -26.78 19.64 -0.95
CA ASN A 304 -27.21 20.40 0.22
C ASN A 304 -27.46 21.89 -0.07
N GLY A 305 -27.16 22.38 -1.28
CA GLY A 305 -27.45 23.75 -1.69
C GLY A 305 -26.28 24.44 -2.42
N GLN A 306 -26.61 25.55 -3.10
CA GLN A 306 -25.65 26.26 -3.97
C GLN A 306 -24.52 26.95 -3.21
N MET A 307 -24.75 27.38 -1.96
CA MET A 307 -23.70 27.96 -1.11
C MET A 307 -22.51 27.01 -0.94
N TYR A 308 -22.78 25.71 -0.79
CA TYR A 308 -21.75 24.68 -0.63
C TYR A 308 -21.01 24.40 -1.94
N THR A 309 -21.69 24.52 -3.08
CA THR A 309 -21.05 24.48 -4.41
C THR A 309 -20.03 25.61 -4.55
N SER A 310 -20.39 26.85 -4.19
CA SER A 310 -19.49 28.01 -4.28
C SER A 310 -18.30 27.92 -3.31
N LEU A 311 -18.52 27.35 -2.11
CA LEU A 311 -17.43 27.06 -1.17
C LEU A 311 -16.57 25.85 -1.59
N GLY A 312 -17.02 25.07 -2.58
CA GLY A 312 -16.33 23.87 -3.05
C GLY A 312 -16.41 22.72 -2.06
N VAL A 313 -17.47 22.60 -1.25
CA VAL A 313 -17.60 21.52 -0.26
C VAL A 313 -17.90 20.20 -0.97
N LEU A 314 -17.08 19.20 -0.65
CA LEU A 314 -17.18 17.83 -1.14
C LEU A 314 -17.88 16.99 -0.08
N THR A 315 -19.14 16.65 -0.32
CA THR A 315 -19.95 15.73 0.49
C THR A 315 -20.37 14.56 -0.37
N LYS A 316 -20.91 13.52 0.26
CA LYS A 316 -21.55 12.44 -0.49
C LYS A 316 -22.58 12.99 -1.48
N GLY A 317 -22.53 12.49 -2.72
CA GLY A 317 -23.37 12.89 -3.84
C GLY A 317 -23.07 14.24 -4.46
N THR A 318 -22.02 14.95 -4.04
CA THR A 318 -21.52 16.13 -4.76
C THR A 318 -21.09 15.73 -6.17
N ILE A 319 -21.50 16.51 -7.17
CA ILE A 319 -21.08 16.37 -8.56
C ILE A 319 -19.87 17.26 -8.79
N ILE A 320 -18.79 16.63 -9.22
CA ILE A 320 -17.50 17.26 -9.51
C ILE A 320 -17.15 17.09 -10.99
N GLU A 321 -16.41 18.04 -11.52
CA GLU A 321 -15.72 17.92 -12.80
C GLU A 321 -14.32 17.38 -12.55
N VAL A 322 -13.99 16.31 -13.26
CA VAL A 322 -12.68 15.66 -13.18
C VAL A 322 -12.01 15.67 -14.54
N ASN A 323 -10.69 15.86 -14.53
CA ASN A 323 -9.89 15.79 -15.73
C ASN A 323 -9.79 14.34 -16.20
N VAL A 324 -10.23 14.05 -17.43
CA VAL A 324 -10.23 12.71 -18.03
C VAL A 324 -9.25 12.57 -19.18
N SER A 325 -8.27 13.47 -19.31
CA SER A 325 -7.21 13.40 -20.32
C SER A 325 -6.47 12.07 -20.30
N GLU A 326 -6.23 11.50 -19.12
CA GLU A 326 -5.58 10.19 -18.93
C GLU A 326 -6.39 9.01 -19.51
N LEU A 327 -7.71 9.17 -19.65
CA LEU A 327 -8.58 8.13 -20.21
C LEU A 327 -8.60 8.10 -21.73
N GLY A 328 -8.10 9.15 -22.39
CA GLY A 328 -8.09 9.25 -23.85
C GLY A 328 -9.48 9.17 -24.48
N LEU A 329 -10.52 9.67 -23.82
CA LEU A 329 -11.88 9.64 -24.36
C LEU A 329 -12.00 10.61 -25.55
N VAL A 330 -12.44 10.10 -26.69
CA VAL A 330 -12.63 10.89 -27.92
C VAL A 330 -14.09 10.83 -28.35
N THR A 331 -14.65 11.98 -28.71
CA THR A 331 -15.99 12.05 -29.29
C THR A 331 -15.98 11.50 -30.73
N PRO A 332 -17.11 11.04 -31.29
CA PRO A 332 -17.17 10.60 -32.69
C PRO A 332 -16.70 11.67 -33.71
N ALA A 333 -16.68 12.94 -33.30
CA ALA A 333 -16.17 14.06 -34.08
C ALA A 333 -14.63 14.25 -33.99
N GLY A 334 -13.91 13.33 -33.34
CA GLY A 334 -12.44 13.39 -33.18
C GLY A 334 -11.95 14.37 -32.11
N LYS A 335 -12.85 15.10 -31.43
CA LYS A 335 -12.47 16.00 -30.32
C LYS A 335 -12.18 15.20 -29.06
N VAL A 336 -11.03 15.48 -28.44
CA VAL A 336 -10.61 14.88 -27.16
C VAL A 336 -11.42 15.48 -26.02
N VAL A 337 -11.98 14.62 -25.18
CA VAL A 337 -12.69 15.00 -23.96
C VAL A 337 -11.67 15.11 -22.83
N TRP A 338 -11.57 16.29 -22.23
CA TRP A 338 -10.67 16.54 -21.10
C TRP A 338 -11.40 16.71 -19.77
N GLY A 339 -12.72 16.93 -19.77
CA GLY A 339 -13.52 17.07 -18.55
C GLY A 339 -14.76 16.18 -18.59
N LYS A 340 -15.02 15.45 -17.50
CA LYS A 340 -16.26 14.69 -17.32
C LYS A 340 -16.81 14.88 -15.92
N TYR A 341 -18.12 14.71 -15.77
CA TYR A 341 -18.76 14.73 -14.45
C TYR A 341 -18.55 13.40 -13.73
N ALA A 342 -18.27 13.49 -12.45
CA ALA A 342 -18.23 12.37 -11.52
C ALA A 342 -19.08 12.71 -10.29
N GLN A 343 -19.66 11.69 -9.68
CA GLN A 343 -20.38 11.83 -8.42
C GLN A 343 -19.57 11.22 -7.29
N VAL A 344 -19.35 11.98 -6.21
CA VAL A 344 -18.70 11.50 -4.98
C VAL A 344 -19.61 10.49 -4.28
N THR A 345 -19.09 9.32 -3.93
CA THR A 345 -19.87 8.22 -3.35
C THR A 345 -19.66 8.03 -1.85
N ASN A 346 -18.51 8.43 -1.32
CA ASN A 346 -18.14 8.29 0.08
C ASN A 346 -18.30 9.60 0.87
N ASN A 347 -17.95 9.56 2.16
CA ASN A 347 -17.86 10.73 3.04
C ASN A 347 -16.36 11.06 3.24
N PRO A 348 -15.78 11.97 2.45
CA PRO A 348 -14.33 12.19 2.40
C PRO A 348 -13.72 12.66 3.73
N GLU A 349 -14.52 13.27 4.62
CA GLU A 349 -14.10 13.72 5.95
C GLU A 349 -13.70 12.57 6.90
N ASN A 350 -14.24 11.36 6.70
CA ASN A 350 -13.96 10.21 7.57
C ASN A 350 -12.81 9.35 7.03
N ASP A 351 -12.70 9.26 5.71
CA ASP A 351 -11.78 8.35 5.03
C ASP A 351 -10.45 9.02 4.64
N GLY A 352 -10.44 10.36 4.48
CA GLY A 352 -9.30 11.08 3.95
C GLY A 352 -9.08 10.92 2.44
N CYS A 353 -10.02 10.28 1.73
CA CYS A 353 -10.00 10.06 0.29
C CYS A 353 -11.31 10.55 -0.34
N VAL A 354 -11.24 11.12 -1.54
CA VAL A 354 -12.44 11.47 -2.33
C VAL A 354 -12.67 10.37 -3.36
N ASN A 355 -13.64 9.49 -3.11
CA ASN A 355 -14.02 8.44 -4.04
C ASN A 355 -15.24 8.88 -4.85
N ALA A 356 -15.16 8.76 -6.17
CA ALA A 356 -16.22 9.17 -7.08
C ALA A 356 -16.44 8.13 -8.19
N VAL A 357 -17.64 8.16 -8.79
CA VAL A 357 -18.01 7.33 -9.93
C VAL A 357 -18.25 8.26 -11.12
N LEU A 358 -17.68 7.94 -12.29
CA LEU A 358 -17.95 8.70 -13.52
C LEU A 358 -19.42 8.57 -13.93
N LEU A 359 -19.99 9.71 -14.32
CA LEU A 359 -21.29 9.75 -14.98
C LEU A 359 -21.06 9.56 -16.48
N VAL A 360 -21.48 8.41 -17.03
CA VAL A 360 -21.15 7.97 -18.39
C VAL A 360 -22.22 8.23 -19.43
#